data_AF-A0A916TFH0-F1
#
_entry.id   AF-A0A916TFH0-F1
#
_cell.length_a   1.000
_cell.length_b   1.000
_cell.length_c   1.000
_cell.angle_alpha   90.00
_cell.angle_beta   90.00
_cell.angle_gamma   90.00
#
_symmetry.space_group_name_H-M   'P 1'
#
loop_
_entity.id
_entity.type
_entity.pdbx_description
1 polymer ?
#
loop_
_entity_poly.entity_id
_entity_poly.type
_entity_poly.pdbx_seq_one_letter_code
_entity_poly.pdbx_strand_id
1 'polypeptide(L)'
;MDGFQAEQYGGVSFGQLVAADVQTVRAAIRAGRYTGHTAGLAKGRLQCNLAILPLDVADAFHAYCRENPKPCPLAGVSEPGSPVIGRIGVDVDIRTDASRYNIYRGGVLDGQVSDLTDIWQDDFVAFAIGCSFTFEDALLRAGIGMRHIAQDVTVPMFRSTIETVPSGPFGGGMVVSMRPIPQDRLDEAKAISGRYPLAHGAPVHVGDPRTIGISDVMRPDWGQPVEIRDGEVPAFWACGVTPQVAIMAAKLPLAITHAPGAMLICDVDDRTPALYPEQQETQATHPEDTNP
;
A
#
# COMPACT_ATOMS: atom_id res chain seq x y z
N MET A 1 -5.22 -33.42 6.13
CA MET A 1 -4.05 -34.09 5.52
C MET A 1 -4.24 -33.95 4.03
N ASP A 2 -3.59 -32.95 3.45
CA ASP A 2 -3.18 -32.97 2.05
C ASP A 2 -1.92 -32.11 2.01
N GLY A 3 -0.81 -32.81 1.89
CA GLY A 3 0.52 -32.25 1.93
C GLY A 3 0.81 -31.53 0.63
N PHE A 4 1.02 -30.23 0.72
CA PHE A 4 1.94 -29.55 -0.19
C PHE A 4 3.30 -30.23 -0.01
N GLN A 5 3.66 -31.08 -0.97
CA GLN A 5 5.05 -31.52 -1.09
C GLN A 5 5.85 -30.28 -1.48
N ALA A 6 6.48 -29.68 -0.47
CA ALA A 6 7.56 -28.72 -0.66
C ALA A 6 8.71 -29.46 -1.35
N GLU A 7 8.84 -29.28 -2.66
CA GLU A 7 10.03 -29.68 -3.38
C GLU A 7 11.24 -28.94 -2.79
N GLN A 8 12.27 -29.71 -2.47
CA GLN A 8 13.46 -29.32 -1.71
C GLN A 8 14.39 -28.40 -2.51
N TYR A 9 14.10 -27.11 -2.57
CA TYR A 9 15.10 -26.07 -2.84
C TYR A 9 15.33 -25.27 -1.57
N GLY A 10 16.59 -25.14 -1.13
CA GLY A 10 16.99 -24.50 0.12
C GLY A 10 16.43 -23.07 0.26
N GLY A 11 15.30 -22.96 0.96
CA GLY A 11 14.63 -21.69 1.23
C GLY A 11 15.52 -20.75 2.03
N VAL A 12 15.38 -19.45 1.79
CA VAL A 12 16.08 -18.41 2.55
C VAL A 12 15.12 -17.87 3.60
N SER A 13 15.58 -17.70 4.83
CA SER A 13 14.77 -17.14 5.91
C SER A 13 14.71 -15.61 5.86
N PHE A 14 13.68 -15.01 6.48
CA PHE A 14 13.58 -13.56 6.65
C PHE A 14 14.85 -12.98 7.30
N GLY A 15 15.35 -13.60 8.37
CA GLY A 15 16.55 -13.13 9.09
C GLY A 15 17.81 -13.08 8.23
N GLN A 16 17.93 -13.94 7.22
CA GLN A 16 19.04 -13.89 6.26
C GLN A 16 18.88 -12.75 5.24
N LEU A 17 17.65 -12.33 4.94
CA LEU A 17 17.36 -11.28 3.95
C LEU A 17 17.27 -9.88 4.54
N VAL A 18 17.02 -9.72 5.84
CA VAL A 18 16.89 -8.40 6.50
C VAL A 18 18.11 -7.51 6.26
N ALA A 19 19.31 -8.08 6.28
CA ALA A 19 20.57 -7.36 6.06
C ALA A 19 21.05 -7.39 4.60
N ALA A 20 20.32 -8.04 3.71
CA ALA A 20 20.69 -8.17 2.30
C ALA A 20 20.35 -6.91 1.51
N ASP A 21 21.07 -6.69 0.41
CA ASP A 21 20.72 -5.66 -0.55
C ASP A 21 19.44 -6.00 -1.33
N VAL A 22 18.85 -5.00 -1.97
CA VAL A 22 17.55 -5.15 -2.63
C VAL A 22 17.60 -6.16 -3.79
N GLN A 23 18.71 -6.23 -4.51
CA GLN A 23 18.91 -7.18 -5.60
C GLN A 23 18.91 -8.62 -5.09
N THR A 24 19.58 -8.89 -3.96
CA THR A 24 19.62 -10.21 -3.33
C THR A 24 18.24 -10.63 -2.83
N VAL A 25 17.48 -9.69 -2.23
CA VAL A 25 16.12 -9.96 -1.78
C VAL A 25 15.22 -10.31 -2.97
N ARG A 26 15.20 -9.48 -4.03
CA ARG A 26 14.41 -9.76 -5.24
C ARG A 26 14.82 -11.05 -5.91
N ALA A 27 16.11 -11.36 -6.01
CA ALA A 27 16.59 -12.62 -6.59
C ALA A 27 16.18 -13.86 -5.77
N ALA A 28 16.03 -13.73 -4.45
CA ALA A 28 15.48 -14.80 -3.62
C ALA A 28 13.98 -15.01 -3.85
N ILE A 29 13.23 -13.91 -3.99
CA ILE A 29 11.80 -13.92 -4.31
C ILE A 29 11.56 -14.52 -5.71
N ARG A 30 12.24 -13.97 -6.74
CA ARG A 30 12.17 -14.41 -8.14
C ARG A 30 12.45 -15.90 -8.32
N ALA A 31 13.38 -16.43 -7.53
CA ALA A 31 13.72 -17.86 -7.56
C ALA A 31 12.76 -18.75 -6.74
N GLY A 32 11.68 -18.20 -6.18
CA GLY A 32 10.75 -18.92 -5.30
C GLY A 32 11.33 -19.34 -3.95
N ARG A 33 12.55 -18.90 -3.60
CA ARG A 33 13.26 -19.28 -2.36
C ARG A 33 12.80 -18.49 -1.14
N TYR A 34 12.07 -17.39 -1.36
CA TYR A 34 11.44 -16.59 -0.31
C TYR A 34 10.02 -16.20 -0.71
N THR A 35 9.04 -16.71 0.03
CA THR A 35 7.61 -16.43 -0.19
C THR A 35 6.96 -15.71 1.00
N GLY A 36 7.77 -15.17 1.94
CA GLY A 36 7.32 -14.51 3.17
C GLY A 36 6.87 -13.06 2.99
N HIS A 37 6.72 -12.32 4.09
CA HIS A 37 6.39 -10.88 4.04
C HIS A 37 7.62 -10.02 3.68
N THR A 38 7.42 -8.88 3.04
CA THR A 38 8.50 -7.98 2.63
C THR A 38 8.73 -6.82 3.58
N ALA A 39 7.80 -6.57 4.52
CA ALA A 39 7.96 -5.55 5.55
C ALA A 39 9.27 -5.77 6.33
N GLY A 40 10.12 -4.74 6.40
CA GLY A 40 11.42 -4.78 7.06
C GLY A 40 12.59 -5.31 6.21
N LEU A 41 12.34 -5.84 5.01
CA LEU A 41 13.39 -6.17 4.05
C LEU A 41 13.82 -4.94 3.25
N ALA A 42 15.08 -4.93 2.80
CA ALA A 42 15.67 -3.86 1.98
C ALA A 42 15.42 -2.46 2.55
N LYS A 43 15.86 -2.23 3.79
CA LYS A 43 15.63 -0.99 4.53
C LYS A 43 16.01 0.26 3.72
N GLY A 44 15.11 1.26 3.72
CA GLY A 44 15.29 2.52 2.99
C GLY A 44 14.80 2.50 1.54
N ARG A 45 14.36 1.34 1.04
CA ARG A 45 13.77 1.23 -0.30
C ARG A 45 12.25 1.39 -0.25
N LEU A 46 11.72 2.01 -1.29
CA LEU A 46 10.29 2.09 -1.53
C LEU A 46 9.74 0.68 -1.74
N GLN A 47 8.67 0.34 -1.04
CA GLN A 47 7.88 -0.86 -1.33
C GLN A 47 6.53 -0.43 -1.89
N CYS A 48 6.15 -1.00 -3.03
CA CYS A 48 4.92 -0.67 -3.72
C CYS A 48 3.89 -1.78 -3.58
N ASN A 49 2.65 -1.36 -3.33
CA ASN A 49 1.48 -2.15 -3.66
C ASN A 49 1.41 -2.30 -5.18
N LEU A 50 0.94 -3.45 -5.66
CA LEU A 50 0.67 -3.71 -7.08
C LEU A 50 -0.82 -3.83 -7.35
N ALA A 51 -1.24 -3.23 -8.46
CA ALA A 51 -2.48 -3.51 -9.17
C ALA A 51 -2.15 -3.77 -10.64
N ILE A 52 -2.62 -4.88 -11.21
CA ILE A 52 -2.39 -5.29 -12.59
C ILE A 52 -3.76 -5.55 -13.19
N LEU A 53 -4.10 -4.75 -14.21
CA LEU A 53 -5.46 -4.66 -14.76
C LEU A 53 -5.40 -4.76 -16.28
N PRO A 54 -6.46 -5.26 -16.94
CA PRO A 54 -6.56 -5.22 -18.40
C PRO A 54 -6.58 -3.77 -18.94
N LEU A 55 -6.11 -3.60 -20.17
CA LEU A 55 -5.94 -2.30 -20.82
C LEU A 55 -7.25 -1.49 -20.92
N ASP A 56 -8.38 -2.17 -21.13
CA ASP A 56 -9.70 -1.56 -21.32
C ASP A 56 -10.18 -0.74 -20.12
N VAL A 57 -9.66 -1.01 -18.92
CA VAL A 57 -9.96 -0.28 -17.67
C VAL A 57 -8.75 0.45 -17.09
N ALA A 58 -7.55 0.27 -17.66
CA ALA A 58 -6.32 0.83 -17.14
C ALA A 58 -6.34 2.37 -17.11
N ASP A 59 -6.84 3.02 -18.16
CA ASP A 59 -6.96 4.49 -18.20
C ASP A 59 -7.88 5.04 -17.10
N ALA A 60 -9.00 4.34 -16.84
CA ALA A 60 -9.92 4.71 -15.78
C ALA A 60 -9.26 4.56 -14.40
N PHE A 61 -8.47 3.50 -14.19
CA PHE A 61 -7.74 3.30 -12.94
C PHE A 61 -6.59 4.30 -12.76
N HIS A 62 -5.91 4.67 -13.85
CA HIS A 62 -4.89 5.71 -13.81
C HIS A 62 -5.50 7.05 -13.40
N ALA A 63 -6.60 7.46 -14.02
CA ALA A 63 -7.35 8.65 -13.65
C ALA A 63 -7.84 8.56 -12.19
N TYR A 64 -8.35 7.40 -11.75
CA TYR A 64 -8.73 7.17 -10.36
C TYR A 64 -7.56 7.43 -9.39
N CYS A 65 -6.37 6.93 -9.68
CA CYS A 65 -5.18 7.17 -8.87
C CYS A 65 -4.78 8.66 -8.86
N ARG A 66 -4.89 9.34 -10.00
CA ARG A 66 -4.58 10.77 -10.12
C ARG A 66 -5.52 11.66 -9.33
N GLU A 67 -6.82 11.38 -9.38
CA GLU A 67 -7.83 12.14 -8.62
C GLU A 67 -7.80 11.79 -7.12
N ASN A 68 -7.20 10.66 -6.74
CA ASN A 68 -7.11 10.20 -5.35
C ASN A 68 -5.67 9.93 -4.91
N PRO A 69 -4.77 10.92 -4.95
CA PRO A 69 -3.33 10.70 -4.82
C PRO A 69 -2.89 10.36 -3.39
N LYS A 70 -3.67 10.72 -2.35
CA LYS A 70 -3.39 10.31 -0.97
C LYS A 70 -3.55 8.79 -0.77
N PRO A 71 -4.71 8.17 -1.08
CA PRO A 71 -4.86 6.72 -0.98
C PRO A 71 -4.16 5.94 -2.11
N CYS A 72 -3.90 6.57 -3.26
CA CYS A 72 -3.29 5.95 -4.44
C CYS A 72 -2.04 6.71 -4.91
N PRO A 73 -0.98 6.82 -4.08
CA PRO A 73 0.23 7.53 -4.48
C PRO A 73 0.94 6.75 -5.58
N LEU A 74 0.91 7.23 -6.81
CA LEU A 74 1.42 6.46 -7.93
C LEU A 74 2.94 6.57 -8.00
N ALA A 75 3.63 5.44 -8.04
CA ALA A 75 5.08 5.35 -8.19
C ALA A 75 5.48 5.01 -9.63
N GLY A 76 4.62 4.31 -10.37
CA GLY A 76 4.83 4.03 -11.78
C GLY A 76 3.69 3.26 -12.43
N VAL A 77 3.65 3.30 -13.76
CA VAL A 77 2.73 2.55 -14.61
C VAL A 77 3.54 1.88 -15.72
N SER A 78 3.23 0.64 -16.07
CA SER A 78 3.85 -0.05 -17.20
C SER A 78 3.19 0.33 -18.52
N GLU A 79 3.89 0.11 -19.63
CA GLU A 79 3.22 -0.01 -20.93
C GLU A 79 2.35 -1.29 -20.94
N PRO A 80 1.30 -1.36 -21.77
CA PRO A 80 0.49 -2.57 -21.92
C PRO A 80 1.35 -3.78 -22.30
N GLY A 81 1.14 -4.89 -21.62
CA GLY A 81 1.89 -6.15 -21.79
C GLY A 81 3.30 -6.13 -21.23
N SER A 82 3.86 -4.96 -20.87
CA SER A 82 5.19 -4.86 -20.29
C SER A 82 5.17 -5.22 -18.80
N PRO A 83 5.96 -6.20 -18.34
CA PRO A 83 6.11 -6.50 -16.92
C PRO A 83 7.09 -5.57 -16.20
N VAL A 84 7.62 -4.55 -16.88
CA VAL A 84 8.64 -3.64 -16.37
C VAL A 84 8.10 -2.23 -16.23
N ILE A 85 8.40 -1.60 -15.09
CA ILE A 85 8.19 -0.17 -14.85
C ILE A 85 9.57 0.47 -14.62
N GLY A 86 10.10 1.18 -15.62
CA GLY A 86 11.46 1.74 -15.53
C GLY A 86 11.67 2.74 -14.38
N ARG A 87 10.60 3.40 -13.91
CA ARG A 87 10.67 4.37 -12.81
C ARG A 87 10.97 3.76 -11.45
N ILE A 88 10.67 2.47 -11.24
CA ILE A 88 10.80 1.83 -9.91
C ILE A 88 12.07 0.99 -9.77
N GLY A 89 12.85 0.82 -10.83
CA GLY A 89 14.15 0.16 -10.78
C GLY A 89 14.58 -0.46 -12.10
N VAL A 90 15.79 -0.99 -12.09
CA VAL A 90 16.38 -1.76 -13.19
C VAL A 90 16.30 -3.23 -12.85
N ASP A 91 15.96 -4.07 -13.84
CA ASP A 91 15.77 -5.52 -13.63
C ASP A 91 14.73 -5.82 -12.53
N VAL A 92 13.61 -5.09 -12.57
CA VAL A 92 12.43 -5.36 -11.73
C VAL A 92 11.35 -5.96 -12.62
N ASP A 93 11.11 -7.25 -12.47
CA ASP A 93 10.08 -7.99 -13.21
C ASP A 93 8.86 -8.21 -12.32
N ILE A 94 7.78 -7.51 -12.64
CA ILE A 94 6.54 -7.50 -11.84
C ILE A 94 5.91 -8.88 -11.77
N ARG A 95 6.24 -9.81 -12.69
CA ARG A 95 5.66 -11.16 -12.71
C ARG A 95 6.20 -12.05 -11.59
N THR A 96 7.42 -11.79 -11.13
CA THR A 96 8.17 -12.71 -10.26
C THR A 96 8.77 -12.05 -9.03
N ASP A 97 8.85 -10.72 -8.97
CA ASP A 97 9.62 -10.03 -7.95
C ASP A 97 8.80 -9.60 -6.71
N ALA A 98 7.50 -9.88 -6.69
CA ALA A 98 6.70 -9.86 -5.47
C ALA A 98 6.47 -11.29 -4.97
N SER A 99 6.54 -11.49 -3.66
CA SER A 99 6.60 -12.85 -3.09
C SER A 99 5.29 -13.63 -3.24
N ARG A 100 4.15 -12.93 -3.37
CA ARG A 100 2.81 -13.49 -3.58
C ARG A 100 1.88 -12.49 -4.25
N TYR A 101 0.99 -13.00 -5.07
CA TYR A 101 -0.06 -12.27 -5.78
C TYR A 101 -1.43 -12.85 -5.44
N ASN A 102 -2.44 -11.99 -5.44
CA ASN A 102 -3.85 -12.36 -5.38
C ASN A 102 -4.46 -12.21 -6.77
N ILE A 103 -5.19 -13.25 -7.20
CA ILE A 103 -5.97 -13.23 -8.44
C ILE A 103 -7.44 -13.04 -8.06
N TYR A 104 -8.06 -12.00 -8.61
CA TYR A 104 -9.48 -11.72 -8.42
C TYR A 104 -10.26 -11.92 -9.72
N ARG A 105 -11.44 -12.53 -9.62
CA ARG A 105 -12.41 -12.67 -10.72
C ARG A 105 -13.79 -12.26 -10.26
N GLY A 106 -14.41 -11.33 -10.97
CA GLY A 106 -15.70 -10.77 -10.57
C GLY A 106 -15.67 -10.09 -9.20
N GLY A 107 -14.49 -9.60 -8.78
CA GLY A 107 -14.28 -8.99 -7.46
C GLY A 107 -14.07 -9.96 -6.30
N VAL A 108 -14.02 -11.27 -6.56
CA VAL A 108 -13.81 -12.32 -5.56
C VAL A 108 -12.41 -12.90 -5.70
N LEU A 109 -11.73 -13.18 -4.57
CA LEU A 109 -10.43 -13.84 -4.56
C LEU A 109 -10.57 -15.27 -5.09
N ASP A 110 -9.95 -15.54 -6.23
CA ASP A 110 -9.96 -16.82 -6.94
C ASP A 110 -8.78 -17.71 -6.51
N GLY A 111 -7.62 -17.09 -6.25
CA GLY A 111 -6.43 -17.83 -5.82
C GLY A 111 -5.24 -16.93 -5.53
N GLN A 112 -4.16 -17.57 -5.08
CA GLN A 112 -2.87 -16.92 -4.85
C GLN A 112 -1.76 -17.69 -5.59
N VAL A 113 -0.81 -16.94 -6.15
CA VAL A 113 0.35 -17.47 -6.87
C VAL A 113 1.61 -16.70 -6.47
N SER A 114 2.79 -17.25 -6.71
CA SER A 114 4.09 -16.56 -6.51
C SER A 114 4.75 -16.13 -7.81
N ASP A 115 4.18 -16.51 -8.96
CA ASP A 115 4.69 -16.23 -10.29
C ASP A 115 3.51 -15.98 -11.23
N LEU A 116 3.58 -14.91 -12.03
CA LEU A 116 2.55 -14.53 -13.00
C LEU A 116 2.92 -14.89 -14.44
N THR A 117 4.10 -15.46 -14.71
CA THR A 117 4.64 -15.68 -16.06
C THR A 117 3.66 -16.44 -16.97
N ASP A 118 3.00 -17.48 -16.44
CA ASP A 118 2.07 -18.32 -17.20
C ASP A 118 0.69 -17.68 -17.44
N ILE A 119 0.34 -16.63 -16.68
CA ILE A 119 -0.98 -15.97 -16.75
C ILE A 119 -0.91 -14.51 -17.21
N TRP A 120 0.30 -14.00 -17.45
CA TRP A 120 0.53 -12.64 -17.93
C TRP A 120 -0.06 -12.47 -19.34
N GLN A 121 -0.72 -11.34 -19.59
CA GLN A 121 -1.38 -11.05 -20.86
C GLN A 121 -0.77 -9.80 -21.50
N ASP A 122 -0.79 -9.75 -22.84
CA ASP A 122 -0.23 -8.64 -23.62
C ASP A 122 -0.98 -7.31 -23.44
N ASP A 123 -2.15 -7.34 -22.82
CA ASP A 123 -2.97 -6.18 -22.50
C ASP A 123 -2.92 -5.79 -21.01
N PHE A 124 -2.11 -6.46 -20.18
CA PHE A 124 -1.99 -6.08 -18.78
C PHE A 124 -1.20 -4.79 -18.61
N VAL A 125 -1.75 -3.89 -17.78
CA VAL A 125 -1.10 -2.69 -17.31
C VAL A 125 -0.88 -2.81 -15.81
N ALA A 126 0.38 -2.68 -15.38
CA ALA A 126 0.76 -2.73 -13.97
C ALA A 126 0.91 -1.33 -13.40
N PHE A 127 0.37 -1.14 -12.20
CA PHE A 127 0.43 0.07 -11.41
C PHE A 127 1.20 -0.22 -10.12
N ALA A 128 2.32 0.47 -9.94
CA ALA A 128 3.06 0.50 -8.68
C ALA A 128 2.54 1.67 -7.85
N ILE A 129 1.96 1.37 -6.69
CA ILE A 129 1.34 2.35 -5.79
C ILE A 129 2.15 2.36 -4.49
N GLY A 130 2.71 3.51 -4.13
CA GLY A 130 3.52 3.69 -2.94
C GLY A 130 2.80 3.27 -1.64
N CYS A 131 3.58 2.88 -0.64
CA CYS A 131 3.07 2.34 0.62
C CYS A 131 3.61 3.12 1.84
N SER A 132 2.81 3.13 2.91
CA SER A 132 2.97 3.93 4.13
C SER A 132 4.16 3.61 5.04
N PHE A 133 4.85 2.47 4.84
CA PHE A 133 5.86 1.99 5.80
C PHE A 133 6.96 3.02 6.10
N THR A 134 7.13 4.00 5.22
CA THR A 134 8.14 5.04 5.31
C THR A 134 7.92 6.10 6.39
N PHE A 135 6.70 6.61 6.58
CA PHE A 135 6.52 7.71 7.53
C PHE A 135 6.53 7.24 8.98
N GLU A 136 6.19 5.98 9.26
CA GLU A 136 6.19 5.41 10.61
C GLU A 136 7.59 5.40 11.22
N ASP A 137 8.60 5.02 10.44
CA ASP A 137 9.99 5.06 10.84
C ASP A 137 10.48 6.50 11.09
N ALA A 138 9.96 7.49 10.34
CA ALA A 138 10.24 8.90 10.59
C ALA A 138 9.57 9.40 11.90
N LEU A 139 8.34 8.99 12.18
CA LEU A 139 7.64 9.30 13.43
C LEU A 139 8.36 8.67 14.64
N LEU A 140 8.76 7.40 14.52
CA LEU A 140 9.52 6.71 15.57
C LEU A 140 10.85 7.40 15.87
N ARG A 141 11.60 7.83 14.85
CA ARG A 141 12.84 8.62 15.03
C ARG A 141 12.62 9.96 15.73
N ALA A 142 11.46 10.58 15.53
CA ALA A 142 11.06 11.79 16.23
C ALA A 142 10.53 11.51 17.65
N GLY A 143 10.52 10.25 18.10
CA GLY A 143 10.01 9.85 19.41
C GLY A 143 8.48 9.84 19.47
N ILE A 144 7.78 9.78 18.33
CA ILE A 144 6.34 9.57 18.26
C ILE A 144 6.10 8.06 18.10
N GLY A 145 5.69 7.42 19.19
CA GLY A 145 5.53 5.96 19.25
C GLY A 145 4.38 5.46 18.37
N MET A 146 4.60 4.32 17.70
CA MET A 146 3.57 3.63 16.91
C MET A 146 2.98 2.48 17.73
N ARG A 147 1.74 2.62 18.20
CA ARG A 147 1.11 1.65 19.12
C ARG A 147 1.06 0.23 18.56
N HIS A 148 0.68 0.06 17.30
CA HIS A 148 0.58 -1.26 16.66
C HIS A 148 1.95 -1.97 16.58
N ILE A 149 3.03 -1.22 16.33
CA ILE A 149 4.41 -1.74 16.37
C ILE A 149 4.76 -2.17 17.80
N ALA A 150 4.48 -1.33 18.80
CA ALA A 150 4.76 -1.65 20.19
C ALA A 150 3.97 -2.86 20.72
N GLN A 151 2.80 -3.13 20.14
CA GLN A 151 1.92 -4.26 20.49
C GLN A 151 2.11 -5.48 19.58
N ASP A 152 3.02 -5.42 18.58
CA ASP A 152 3.24 -6.47 17.58
C ASP A 152 1.96 -6.92 16.86
N VAL A 153 1.17 -5.94 16.41
CA VAL A 153 -0.07 -6.17 15.66
C VAL A 153 -0.10 -5.40 14.35
N THR A 154 -0.94 -5.83 13.41
CA THR A 154 -1.20 -5.08 12.18
C THR A 154 -2.03 -3.83 12.50
N VAL A 155 -1.63 -2.69 11.93
CA VAL A 155 -2.31 -1.41 12.11
C VAL A 155 -3.82 -1.54 11.84
N PRO A 156 -4.69 -1.00 12.71
CA PRO A 156 -6.13 -1.03 12.49
C PRO A 156 -6.50 -0.14 11.31
N MET A 157 -7.31 -0.69 10.40
CA MET A 157 -7.79 -0.01 9.21
C MET A 157 -9.32 -0.09 9.15
N PHE A 158 -9.93 0.96 8.64
CA PHE A 158 -11.37 1.15 8.64
C PHE A 158 -11.85 1.63 7.28
N ARG A 159 -13.04 1.19 6.90
CA ARG A 159 -13.83 1.81 5.85
C ARG A 159 -14.41 3.09 6.41
N SER A 160 -14.06 4.21 5.78
CA SER A 160 -14.62 5.52 6.14
C SER A 160 -15.77 5.92 5.21
N THR A 161 -16.50 6.97 5.58
CA THR A 161 -17.47 7.67 4.71
C THR A 161 -16.81 8.79 3.89
N ILE A 162 -15.48 8.92 3.91
CA ILE A 162 -14.76 9.84 3.02
C ILE A 162 -14.73 9.18 1.64
N GLU A 163 -15.59 9.62 0.72
CA GLU A 163 -15.66 9.06 -0.63
C GLU A 163 -14.44 9.46 -1.47
N THR A 164 -13.95 8.53 -2.28
CA THR A 164 -12.98 8.84 -3.33
C THR A 164 -13.68 9.48 -4.53
N VAL A 165 -12.93 10.24 -5.33
CA VAL A 165 -13.40 10.74 -6.62
C VAL A 165 -13.45 9.55 -7.59
N PRO A 166 -14.63 9.14 -8.08
CA PRO A 166 -14.75 7.96 -8.91
C PRO A 166 -14.19 8.18 -10.32
N SER A 167 -13.74 7.10 -10.97
CA SER A 167 -13.35 7.10 -12.38
C SER A 167 -13.62 5.74 -13.00
N GLY A 168 -14.45 5.71 -14.05
CA GLY A 168 -14.94 4.47 -14.65
C GLY A 168 -15.60 3.55 -13.60
N PRO A 169 -15.21 2.27 -13.50
CA PRO A 169 -15.80 1.34 -12.53
C PRO A 169 -15.18 1.47 -11.12
N PHE A 170 -14.21 2.36 -10.90
CA PHE A 170 -13.49 2.50 -9.64
C PHE A 170 -14.06 3.64 -8.79
N GLY A 171 -14.30 3.36 -7.51
CA GLY A 171 -14.85 4.33 -6.55
C GLY A 171 -15.14 3.72 -5.18
N GLY A 172 -15.68 4.54 -4.28
CA GLY A 172 -16.19 4.14 -2.97
C GLY A 172 -15.44 4.78 -1.79
N GLY A 173 -15.84 4.42 -0.57
CA GLY A 173 -15.23 4.96 0.66
C GLY A 173 -13.74 4.66 0.78
N MET A 174 -12.96 5.70 1.08
CA MET A 174 -11.54 5.62 1.38
C MET A 174 -11.31 4.72 2.59
N VAL A 175 -10.34 3.82 2.48
CA VAL A 175 -9.84 3.05 3.62
C VAL A 175 -8.79 3.88 4.34
N VAL A 176 -8.95 4.00 5.66
CA VAL A 176 -8.03 4.76 6.51
C VAL A 176 -7.36 3.83 7.52
N SER A 177 -6.10 4.11 7.86
CA SER A 177 -5.36 3.46 8.94
C SER A 177 -5.26 4.39 10.13
N MET A 178 -5.49 3.88 11.34
CA MET A 178 -5.54 4.69 12.57
C MET A 178 -4.28 4.49 13.42
N ARG A 179 -3.70 5.59 13.89
CA ARG A 179 -2.63 5.60 14.89
C ARG A 179 -3.01 6.57 16.02
N PRO A 180 -2.95 6.16 17.30
CA PRO A 180 -3.08 7.09 18.41
C PRO A 180 -1.82 7.97 18.48
N ILE A 181 -2.00 9.29 18.54
CA ILE A 181 -0.93 10.28 18.60
C ILE A 181 -1.14 11.17 19.83
N PRO A 182 -0.10 11.46 20.63
CA PRO A 182 -0.21 12.44 21.71
C PRO A 182 -0.71 13.79 21.18
N GLN A 183 -1.71 14.37 21.85
CA GLN A 183 -2.40 15.57 21.37
C GLN A 183 -1.46 16.76 21.13
N ASP A 184 -0.43 16.91 21.98
CA ASP A 184 0.60 17.93 21.91
C ASP A 184 1.64 17.70 20.79
N ARG A 185 1.65 16.53 20.17
CA ARG A 185 2.58 16.14 19.09
C ARG A 185 1.89 16.04 17.73
N LEU A 186 0.59 16.36 17.63
CA LEU A 186 -0.18 16.21 16.40
C LEU A 186 0.39 16.99 15.22
N ASP A 187 0.72 18.26 15.41
CA ASP A 187 1.20 19.10 14.31
C ASP A 187 2.59 18.68 13.83
N GLU A 188 3.41 18.16 14.73
CA GLU A 188 4.68 17.52 14.36
C GLU A 188 4.45 16.23 13.56
N ALA A 189 3.50 15.38 13.98
CA ALA A 189 3.16 14.16 13.25
C ALA A 189 2.64 14.47 11.83
N LYS A 190 1.80 15.49 11.69
CA LYS A 190 1.32 16.00 10.38
C LYS A 190 2.49 16.50 9.53
N ALA A 191 3.37 17.33 10.10
CA ALA A 191 4.50 17.91 9.37
C ALA A 191 5.53 16.86 8.94
N ILE A 192 5.80 15.83 9.77
CA ILE A 192 6.70 14.74 9.43
C ILE A 192 6.08 13.87 8.33
N SER A 193 4.86 13.38 8.53
CA SER A 193 4.21 12.48 7.56
C SER A 193 3.91 13.18 6.22
N GLY A 194 3.59 14.47 6.23
CA GLY A 194 3.40 15.28 5.02
C GLY A 194 4.62 15.37 4.09
N ARG A 195 5.83 15.07 4.57
CA ARG A 195 7.05 15.02 3.73
C ARG A 195 7.17 13.74 2.90
N TYR A 196 6.24 12.79 3.06
CA TYR A 196 6.26 11.49 2.37
C TYR A 196 4.99 11.33 1.51
N PRO A 197 4.84 12.08 0.41
CA PRO A 197 3.64 12.03 -0.43
C PRO A 197 3.42 10.67 -1.09
N LEU A 198 4.50 9.90 -1.36
CA LEU A 198 4.41 8.53 -1.85
C LEU A 198 4.00 7.50 -0.78
N ALA A 199 3.85 7.94 0.47
CA ALA A 199 3.47 7.13 1.61
C ALA A 199 2.18 7.67 2.27
N HIS A 200 1.23 8.17 1.46
CA HIS A 200 -0.05 8.77 1.86
C HIS A 200 0.00 10.19 2.45
N GLY A 201 1.18 10.69 2.86
CA GLY A 201 1.35 12.06 3.32
C GLY A 201 0.74 12.33 4.70
N ALA A 202 0.19 13.53 4.88
CA ALA A 202 -0.43 13.96 6.13
C ALA A 202 -1.77 13.22 6.41
N PRO A 203 -2.22 13.14 7.68
CA PRO A 203 -3.53 12.59 8.03
C PRO A 203 -4.66 13.15 7.17
N VAL A 204 -5.65 12.31 6.86
CA VAL A 204 -6.91 12.71 6.24
C VAL A 204 -7.97 13.09 7.27
N HIS A 205 -7.81 12.64 8.52
CA HIS A 205 -8.70 12.99 9.63
C HIS A 205 -7.98 12.89 10.97
N VAL A 206 -8.38 13.69 11.94
CA VAL A 206 -7.89 13.64 13.33
C VAL A 206 -9.05 13.92 14.28
N GLY A 207 -9.16 13.15 15.36
CA GLY A 207 -10.20 13.34 16.38
C GLY A 207 -11.36 12.35 16.21
N ASP A 208 -12.60 12.81 16.43
CA ASP A 208 -13.75 11.91 16.59
C ASP A 208 -13.94 10.98 15.36
N PRO A 209 -13.76 9.64 15.51
CA PRO A 209 -13.89 8.68 14.41
C PRO A 209 -15.28 8.67 13.77
N ARG A 210 -16.33 9.06 14.51
CA ARG A 210 -17.71 9.03 14.03
C ARG A 210 -17.97 10.02 12.90
N THR A 211 -17.20 11.09 12.84
CA THR A 211 -17.28 12.11 11.76
C THR A 211 -16.91 11.55 10.39
N ILE A 212 -16.12 10.46 10.37
CA ILE A 212 -15.73 9.74 9.16
C ILE A 212 -16.40 8.36 9.08
N GLY A 213 -17.52 8.17 9.78
CA GLY A 213 -18.36 6.97 9.72
C GLY A 213 -17.87 5.78 10.54
N ILE A 214 -16.82 5.94 11.34
CA ILE A 214 -16.29 4.87 12.19
C ILE A 214 -17.00 4.92 13.54
N SER A 215 -17.96 4.01 13.74
CA SER A 215 -18.78 3.96 14.95
C SER A 215 -18.05 3.39 16.18
N ASP A 216 -17.10 2.49 15.97
CA ASP A 216 -16.31 1.85 17.02
C ASP A 216 -14.87 1.61 16.54
N VAL A 217 -13.94 2.39 17.09
CA VAL A 217 -12.52 2.31 16.75
C VAL A 217 -11.85 1.02 17.27
N MET A 218 -12.50 0.28 18.17
CA MET A 218 -12.01 -1.00 18.67
C MET A 218 -12.45 -2.18 17.79
N ARG A 219 -13.18 -1.92 16.70
CA ARG A 219 -13.63 -2.93 15.73
C ARG A 219 -13.17 -2.57 14.31
N PRO A 220 -11.86 -2.68 14.02
CA PRO A 220 -11.37 -2.40 12.69
C PRO A 220 -11.91 -3.40 11.65
N ASP A 221 -12.09 -2.93 10.42
CA ASP A 221 -12.46 -3.76 9.28
C ASP A 221 -11.28 -4.65 8.84
N TRP A 222 -10.05 -4.18 9.04
CA TRP A 222 -8.81 -4.93 8.83
C TRP A 222 -7.75 -4.63 9.90
N GLY A 223 -6.90 -5.61 10.20
CA GLY A 223 -5.88 -5.49 11.25
C GLY A 223 -6.45 -5.78 12.64
N GLN A 224 -5.77 -5.30 13.69
CA GLN A 224 -6.19 -5.51 15.07
C GLN A 224 -6.37 -4.16 15.79
N PRO A 225 -7.32 -4.07 16.74
CA PRO A 225 -7.51 -2.86 17.52
C PRO A 225 -6.28 -2.59 18.40
N VAL A 226 -6.06 -1.32 18.73
CA VAL A 226 -4.94 -0.88 19.56
C VAL A 226 -5.40 -0.02 20.72
N GLU A 227 -4.61 0.01 21.79
CA GLU A 227 -4.87 0.87 22.95
C GLU A 227 -4.68 2.35 22.60
N ILE A 228 -5.69 3.17 22.88
CA ILE A 228 -5.62 4.64 22.84
C ILE A 228 -5.56 5.11 24.30
N ARG A 229 -4.46 5.74 24.71
CA ARG A 229 -4.24 6.18 26.10
C ARG A 229 -4.74 7.59 26.35
N ASP A 230 -4.91 7.93 27.61
CA ASP A 230 -5.21 9.29 28.04
C ASP A 230 -4.19 10.29 27.47
N GLY A 231 -4.69 11.37 26.85
CA GLY A 231 -3.86 12.37 26.17
C GLY A 231 -3.49 12.02 24.72
N GLU A 232 -3.84 10.83 24.23
CA GLU A 232 -3.73 10.47 22.82
C GLU A 232 -5.05 10.71 22.09
N VAL A 233 -4.96 11.07 20.81
CA VAL A 233 -6.09 11.21 19.91
C VAL A 233 -5.88 10.35 18.67
N PRO A 234 -6.95 9.73 18.14
CA PRO A 234 -6.83 8.94 16.93
C PRO A 234 -6.61 9.86 15.71
N ALA A 235 -5.53 9.59 14.97
CA ALA A 235 -5.25 10.22 13.70
C ALA A 235 -5.31 9.16 12.60
N PHE A 236 -5.89 9.53 11.46
CA PHE A 236 -6.23 8.63 10.36
C PHE A 236 -5.49 9.04 9.10
N TRP A 237 -4.76 8.11 8.50
CA TRP A 237 -4.09 8.29 7.21
C TRP A 237 -4.82 7.49 6.15
N ALA A 238 -4.83 7.99 4.91
CA ALA A 238 -5.24 7.18 3.77
C ALA A 238 -4.41 5.88 3.72
N CYS A 239 -4.98 4.83 3.16
CA CYS A 239 -4.35 3.52 3.13
C CYS A 239 -4.36 2.92 1.72
N GLY A 240 -3.26 2.26 1.34
CA GLY A 240 -3.11 1.50 0.08
C GLY A 240 -4.06 0.30 -0.07
N VAL A 241 -4.90 0.02 0.93
CA VAL A 241 -6.05 -0.89 0.81
C VAL A 241 -7.20 -0.25 0.02
N THR A 242 -7.28 1.08 -0.03
CA THR A 242 -8.31 1.82 -0.81
C THR A 242 -8.35 1.40 -2.29
N PRO A 243 -7.25 1.40 -3.05
CA PRO A 243 -7.28 0.92 -4.44
C PRO A 243 -7.67 -0.56 -4.55
N GLN A 244 -7.30 -1.42 -3.59
CA GLN A 244 -7.71 -2.83 -3.60
C GLN A 244 -9.23 -2.97 -3.45
N VAL A 245 -9.83 -2.22 -2.52
CA VAL A 245 -11.28 -2.20 -2.34
C VAL A 245 -11.99 -1.68 -3.59
N ALA A 246 -11.46 -0.64 -4.23
CA ALA A 246 -12.02 -0.12 -5.48
C ALA A 246 -11.94 -1.16 -6.62
N ILE A 247 -10.82 -1.87 -6.75
CA ILE A 247 -10.64 -2.96 -7.74
C ILE A 247 -11.63 -4.10 -7.49
N MET A 248 -11.81 -4.52 -6.24
CA MET A 248 -12.78 -5.56 -5.88
C MET A 248 -14.22 -5.11 -6.18
N ALA A 249 -14.55 -3.85 -5.89
CA ALA A 249 -15.87 -3.29 -6.16
C ALA A 249 -16.18 -3.14 -7.65
N ALA A 250 -15.16 -2.91 -8.48
CA ALA A 250 -15.28 -2.85 -9.95
C ALA A 250 -15.71 -4.19 -10.57
N LYS A 251 -15.56 -5.32 -9.84
CA LYS A 251 -15.96 -6.67 -10.26
C LYS A 251 -15.46 -7.05 -11.66
N LEU A 252 -14.23 -6.66 -11.96
CA LEU A 252 -13.60 -6.95 -13.24
C LEU A 252 -13.52 -8.47 -13.49
N PRO A 253 -13.59 -8.93 -14.76
CA PRO A 253 -13.43 -10.34 -15.10
C PRO A 253 -12.11 -10.93 -14.56
N LEU A 254 -11.06 -10.12 -14.55
CA LEU A 254 -9.76 -10.44 -13.98
C LEU A 254 -9.10 -9.16 -13.45
N ALA A 255 -8.56 -9.23 -12.24
CA ALA A 255 -7.65 -8.25 -11.68
C ALA A 255 -6.62 -8.97 -10.82
N ILE A 256 -5.37 -8.50 -10.83
CA ILE A 256 -4.30 -9.11 -10.03
C ILE A 256 -3.71 -8.03 -9.13
N THR A 257 -3.45 -8.37 -7.87
CA THR A 257 -2.71 -7.50 -6.95
C THR A 257 -1.58 -8.28 -6.30
N HIS A 258 -0.66 -7.60 -5.63
CA HIS A 258 0.15 -8.28 -4.61
C HIS A 258 -0.74 -8.79 -3.46
N ALA A 259 -0.31 -9.84 -2.76
CA ALA A 259 -0.95 -10.27 -1.52
C ALA A 259 -0.56 -9.34 -0.36
N PRO A 260 -1.40 -9.19 0.68
CA PRO A 260 -1.03 -8.44 1.88
C PRO A 260 0.33 -8.88 2.45
N GLY A 261 1.19 -7.89 2.73
CA GLY A 261 2.54 -8.10 3.22
C GLY A 261 3.56 -8.56 2.18
N ALA A 262 3.17 -8.75 0.91
CA ALA A 262 4.04 -9.20 -0.18
C ALA A 262 4.30 -8.09 -1.22
N MET A 263 4.63 -6.88 -0.76
CA MET A 263 4.83 -5.72 -1.62
C MET A 263 6.05 -5.88 -2.55
N LEU A 264 6.03 -5.21 -3.70
CA LEU A 264 7.17 -5.16 -4.62
C LEU A 264 8.24 -4.21 -4.06
N ILE A 265 9.48 -4.69 -3.94
CA ILE A 265 10.59 -3.88 -3.42
C ILE A 265 11.35 -3.19 -4.57
N CYS A 266 11.32 -1.87 -4.59
CA CYS A 266 11.88 -1.04 -5.65
C CYS A 266 13.36 -0.69 -5.42
N ASP A 267 14.06 -0.22 -6.45
CA ASP A 267 15.39 0.37 -6.30
C ASP A 267 15.33 1.81 -5.79
N VAL A 268 14.18 2.46 -5.96
CA VAL A 268 13.92 3.84 -5.56
C VAL A 268 13.91 3.95 -4.04
N ASP A 269 14.52 5.01 -3.52
CA ASP A 269 14.52 5.29 -2.08
C ASP A 269 13.13 5.71 -1.61
N ASP A 270 12.80 5.30 -0.41
CA ASP A 270 11.52 5.59 0.24
C ASP A 270 11.25 7.09 0.48
N ARG A 271 12.31 7.91 0.52
CA ARG A 271 12.30 9.38 0.64
C ARG A 271 12.20 10.10 -0.71
N THR A 272 12.07 9.38 -1.81
CA THR A 272 11.96 10.00 -3.12
C THR A 272 10.71 10.91 -3.17
N PRO A 273 10.82 12.15 -3.67
CA PRO A 273 9.65 13.00 -3.90
C PRO A 273 8.62 12.31 -4.80
N ALA A 274 7.41 12.87 -4.90
CA ALA A 274 6.39 12.31 -5.79
C ALA A 274 6.94 12.18 -7.22
N LEU A 275 6.82 10.99 -7.80
CA LEU A 275 7.33 10.68 -9.14
C LEU A 275 6.42 11.20 -10.25
N TYR A 276 5.18 11.56 -9.90
CA TYR A 276 4.19 12.23 -10.73
C TYR A 276 3.85 13.58 -10.08
N PRO A 277 4.55 14.68 -10.44
CA PRO A 277 4.41 15.98 -9.79
C PRO A 277 2.99 16.57 -9.88
N GLU A 278 2.28 16.26 -10.96
CA GLU A 278 0.88 16.65 -11.18
C GLU A 278 -0.09 16.11 -10.10
N GLN A 279 0.28 15.03 -9.39
CA GLN A 279 -0.48 14.54 -8.23
C GLN A 279 -0.28 15.41 -6.97
N GLN A 280 0.76 16.24 -6.89
CA GLN A 280 0.99 17.13 -5.74
C GLN A 280 0.12 18.39 -5.81
N GLU A 281 -0.19 18.90 -7.00
CA GLU A 281 -1.04 20.08 -7.19
C GLU A 281 -2.49 19.81 -6.73
N THR A 282 -3.01 18.60 -6.96
CA THR A 282 -4.32 18.16 -6.47
C THR A 282 -4.34 17.97 -4.94
N GLN A 283 -3.21 17.60 -4.33
CA GLN A 283 -3.12 17.48 -2.86
C GLN A 283 -3.12 18.84 -2.14
N ALA A 284 -2.62 19.90 -2.80
CA ALA A 284 -2.57 21.26 -2.25
C ALA A 284 -3.89 22.04 -2.39
N THR A 285 -4.87 21.52 -3.15
CA THR A 285 -6.11 22.23 -3.51
C THR A 285 -7.36 21.75 -2.79
N HIS A 286 -7.26 20.75 -1.90
CA HIS A 286 -8.35 20.51 -0.95
C HIS A 286 -8.33 21.61 0.12
N PRO A 287 -9.44 22.36 0.32
CA PRO A 287 -9.46 23.47 1.25
C PRO A 287 -9.11 22.96 2.64
N GLU A 288 -8.18 23.63 3.31
CA GLU A 288 -8.14 23.62 4.76
C GLU A 288 -9.55 23.98 5.23
N ASP A 289 -10.19 23.07 5.98
CA ASP A 289 -11.47 23.35 6.63
C ASP A 289 -11.31 24.63 7.45
N THR A 290 -11.84 25.73 6.92
CA THR A 290 -12.11 26.94 7.70
C THR A 290 -13.22 26.57 8.66
N ASN A 291 -12.85 26.09 9.84
CA ASN A 291 -13.79 25.93 10.92
C ASN A 291 -13.98 27.29 11.63
N PRO A 292 -15.21 27.79 11.80
CA PRO A 292 -15.50 29.00 12.58
C PRO A 292 -15.19 28.87 14.07
#